data_AF-A0A0L6Z6P9-F1
#
_entry.id   AF-A0A0L6Z6P9-F1
#
_cell.length_a   1.000
_cell.length_b   1.000
_cell.length_c   1.000
_cell.angle_alpha   90.00
_cell.angle_beta   90.00
_cell.angle_gamma   90.00
#
_symmetry.space_group_name_H-M   'P 1'
#
loop_
_entity.id
_entity.type
_entity.pdbx_description
1 polymer ?
#
loop_
_entity_poly.entity_id
_entity_poly.type
_entity_poly.pdbx_seq_one_letter_code
_entity_poly.pdbx_strand_id
1 'polypeptide(L)'
;MNYIIFDLEFNQSYDSTKRRSIIKKASNKECPFEIIQIGAVKLDEKLELIDKMDRLIKPVIYPEVNPFVQELTGITTEMLKLAAPFYEIYNEFTEFLKSNRAILCVWGKADIKELFRNVKYHKLDLSLIPKEYINLQKHASKHLNCPKGTSIGLSNAVNLLNIPSKDEFHNAFMDAYYTAEIFRKIYNDSMKPKIYNINENRSSNKRNSRMPSIDTEGLFKQFEKMYNREITEEEKSMIKLSYMMGKTRQFQIEIPDNKPTIQ
;
A
#
# COMPACT_ATOMS: atom_id res chain seq x y z
N MET A 1 -16.90 -13.67 15.29
CA MET A 1 -15.84 -13.25 14.33
C MET A 1 -15.50 -11.80 14.61
N ASN A 2 -14.27 -11.34 14.40
CA ASN A 2 -13.90 -9.94 14.60
C ASN A 2 -13.17 -9.36 13.39
N TYR A 3 -13.43 -8.08 13.14
CA TYR A 3 -12.68 -7.28 12.18
C TYR A 3 -11.70 -6.39 12.95
N ILE A 4 -10.43 -6.47 12.61
CA ILE A 4 -9.36 -5.67 13.21
C ILE A 4 -8.95 -4.63 12.18
N ILE A 5 -9.50 -3.43 12.31
CA ILE A 5 -9.11 -2.31 11.46
C ILE A 5 -7.86 -1.70 12.07
N PHE A 6 -6.78 -1.57 11.31
CA PHE A 6 -5.58 -0.93 11.82
C PHE A 6 -4.88 -0.11 10.76
N ASP A 7 -4.13 0.88 11.23
CA ASP A 7 -3.24 1.72 10.45
C ASP A 7 -1.92 1.89 11.23
N LEU A 8 -0.87 2.32 10.54
CA LEU A 8 0.49 2.37 11.07
C LEU A 8 1.19 3.63 10.58
N GLU A 9 1.86 4.33 11.49
CA GLU A 9 2.84 5.35 11.11
C GLU A 9 4.25 4.78 11.14
N PHE A 10 5.08 5.24 10.21
CA PHE A 10 6.45 4.74 10.04
C PHE A 10 7.50 5.85 10.07
N ASN A 11 8.65 5.55 10.67
CA ASN A 11 9.87 6.31 10.48
C ASN A 11 10.77 5.66 9.44
N GLN A 12 11.69 6.45 8.87
CA GLN A 12 12.64 6.00 7.87
C GLN A 12 13.93 6.83 7.93
N SER A 13 15.01 6.25 7.41
CA SER A 13 16.29 6.96 7.32
C SER A 13 16.15 8.31 6.60
N TYR A 14 16.73 9.35 7.18
CA TYR A 14 16.89 10.66 6.57
C TYR A 14 18.32 11.15 6.81
N ASP A 15 18.85 11.93 5.87
CA ASP A 15 20.16 12.57 6.01
C ASP A 15 19.96 14.08 6.11
N SER A 16 20.22 14.63 7.30
CA SER A 16 20.20 16.07 7.57
C SER A 16 21.26 16.84 6.79
N THR A 17 22.28 16.17 6.23
CA THR A 17 23.40 16.79 5.50
C THR A 17 23.22 16.87 3.97
N LYS A 18 22.01 16.61 3.44
CA LYS A 18 21.64 16.76 2.01
C LYS A 18 22.44 15.91 1.01
N ARG A 19 23.13 14.82 1.40
CA ARG A 19 23.82 13.93 0.43
C ARG A 19 22.98 12.70 0.12
N ARG A 20 22.19 12.78 -0.96
CA ARG A 20 21.31 11.69 -1.47
C ARG A 20 21.98 10.31 -1.61
N SER A 21 23.29 10.27 -1.87
CA SER A 21 24.07 9.04 -1.99
C SER A 21 24.32 8.31 -0.66
N ILE A 22 24.25 9.01 0.48
CA ILE A 22 24.45 8.46 1.82
C ILE A 22 23.14 7.86 2.37
N ILE A 23 21.98 8.46 2.06
CA ILE A 23 20.65 7.95 2.44
C ILE A 23 20.43 6.51 1.97
N LYS A 24 20.81 6.19 0.73
CA LYS A 24 20.74 4.82 0.19
C LYS A 24 21.66 3.82 0.89
N LYS A 25 22.70 4.28 1.58
CA LYS A 25 23.62 3.44 2.38
C LYS A 25 23.14 3.30 3.84
N ALA A 26 22.45 4.30 4.38
CA ALA A 26 21.95 4.32 5.77
C ALA A 26 20.60 3.61 5.95
N SER A 27 19.80 3.48 4.89
CA SER A 27 18.52 2.74 4.95
C SER A 27 18.75 1.25 5.20
N ASN A 28 18.19 0.72 6.28
CA ASN A 28 18.21 -0.70 6.59
C ASN A 28 17.39 -1.46 5.55
N LYS A 29 18.02 -2.35 4.78
CA LYS A 29 17.35 -3.07 3.68
C LYS A 29 16.30 -4.08 4.16
N GLU A 30 16.47 -4.63 5.36
CA GLU A 30 15.53 -5.59 5.93
C GLU A 30 14.29 -4.91 6.49
N CYS A 31 14.43 -3.68 6.98
CA CYS A 31 13.34 -2.85 7.48
C CYS A 31 13.57 -1.35 7.17
N PRO A 32 13.29 -0.88 5.93
CA PRO A 32 13.46 0.53 5.58
C PRO A 32 12.41 1.48 6.18
N PHE A 33 11.29 0.94 6.68
CA PHE A 33 10.19 1.66 7.35
C PHE A 33 9.95 0.99 8.70
N GLU A 34 10.33 1.68 9.78
CA GLU A 34 10.17 1.21 11.16
C GLU A 34 8.87 1.74 11.73
N ILE A 35 8.05 0.88 12.34
CA ILE A 35 6.76 1.30 12.91
C ILE A 35 7.00 2.17 14.14
N ILE A 36 6.37 3.34 14.18
CA ILE A 36 6.43 4.30 15.31
C ILE A 36 5.08 4.56 15.96
N GLN A 37 3.97 4.16 15.33
CA GLN A 37 2.64 4.14 15.95
C GLN A 37 1.81 2.97 15.41
N ILE A 38 1.03 2.34 16.29
CA ILE A 38 -0.05 1.41 15.93
C ILE A 38 -1.36 2.00 16.40
N GLY A 39 -2.27 2.22 15.47
CA GLY A 39 -3.67 2.54 15.74
C GLY A 39 -4.57 1.41 15.28
N ALA A 40 -5.47 0.96 16.13
CA ALA A 40 -6.40 -0.11 15.78
C ALA A 40 -7.78 0.05 16.43
N VAL A 41 -8.78 -0.43 15.70
CA VAL A 41 -10.18 -0.54 16.11
C VAL A 41 -10.62 -1.97 15.90
N LYS A 42 -11.20 -2.57 16.94
CA LYS A 42 -11.76 -3.92 16.90
C LYS A 42 -13.27 -3.81 16.79
N LEU A 43 -13.83 -4.43 15.75
CA LEU A 43 -15.26 -4.55 15.56
C LEU A 43 -15.72 -6.00 15.71
N ASP A 44 -16.96 -6.18 16.19
CA ASP A 44 -17.65 -7.46 16.14
C ASP A 44 -18.24 -7.76 14.74
N GLU A 45 -18.98 -8.85 14.64
CA GLU A 45 -19.63 -9.29 13.40
C GLU A 45 -20.78 -8.38 12.94
N LYS A 46 -21.33 -7.56 13.85
CA LYS A 46 -22.34 -6.53 13.56
C LYS A 46 -21.70 -5.17 13.25
N LEU A 47 -20.37 -5.13 13.18
CA LEU A 47 -19.56 -3.92 13.01
C LEU A 47 -19.63 -2.97 14.20
N GLU A 48 -20.05 -3.46 15.37
CA GLU A 48 -20.04 -2.70 16.61
C GLU A 48 -18.63 -2.65 17.19
N LEU A 49 -18.28 -1.49 17.72
CA LEU A 49 -16.97 -1.23 18.28
C LEU A 49 -16.85 -1.94 19.62
N ILE A 50 -15.85 -2.82 19.76
CA ILE A 50 -15.62 -3.57 21.00
C ILE A 50 -14.32 -3.23 21.69
N ASP A 51 -13.31 -2.74 20.97
CA ASP A 51 -12.03 -2.36 21.57
C ASP A 51 -11.24 -1.39 20.68
N LYS A 52 -10.26 -0.70 21.27
CA LYS A 52 -9.40 0.29 20.62
C LYS A 52 -7.96 0.18 21.13
N MET A 53 -7.02 0.46 20.25
CA MET A 53 -5.59 0.54 20.58
C MET A 53 -4.98 1.76 19.91
N ASP A 54 -4.23 2.53 20.68
CA ASP A 54 -3.37 3.61 20.20
C ASP A 54 -2.06 3.55 20.98
N ARG A 55 -0.97 3.27 20.29
CA ARG A 55 0.35 3.08 20.89
C ARG A 55 1.42 3.72 20.03
N LEU A 56 2.19 4.62 20.63
CA LEU A 56 3.50 5.00 20.12
C LEU A 56 4.51 3.88 20.41
N ILE A 57 5.52 3.76 19.56
CA ILE A 57 6.56 2.74 19.66
C ILE A 57 7.93 3.40 19.61
N LYS A 58 8.79 3.02 20.54
CA LYS A 58 10.17 3.47 20.58
C LYS A 58 10.99 2.84 19.45
N PRO A 59 11.51 3.63 18.49
CA PRO A 59 12.31 3.12 17.40
C PRO A 59 13.72 2.74 17.88
N VAL A 60 14.28 1.71 17.25
CA VAL A 60 15.65 1.22 17.45
C VAL A 60 16.47 1.24 16.17
N ILE A 61 15.83 1.24 14.98
CA ILE A 61 16.52 1.29 13.69
C ILE A 61 16.79 2.74 13.30
N TYR A 62 15.80 3.62 13.47
CA TYR A 62 15.88 5.05 13.19
C TYR A 62 15.48 5.84 14.44
N PRO A 63 16.40 6.04 15.40
CA PRO A 63 16.09 6.65 16.70
C PRO A 63 15.59 8.10 16.63
N GLU A 64 15.95 8.84 15.58
CA GLU A 64 15.49 10.21 15.32
C GLU A 64 14.38 10.19 14.26
N VAL A 65 13.28 10.91 14.54
CA VAL A 65 12.16 11.02 13.59
C VAL A 65 12.58 11.86 12.40
N ASN A 66 12.35 11.35 11.19
CA ASN A 66 12.53 12.10 9.95
C ASN A 66 11.69 13.40 9.99
N PRO A 67 12.28 14.59 9.73
CA PRO A 67 11.54 15.86 9.81
C PRO A 67 10.25 15.89 8.98
N PHE A 68 10.23 15.24 7.81
CA PHE A 68 9.02 15.14 6.99
C PHE A 68 7.94 14.26 7.66
N VAL A 69 8.35 13.18 8.32
CA VAL A 69 7.42 12.31 9.08
C VAL A 69 6.88 13.06 10.29
N GLN A 70 7.73 13.82 11.00
CA GLN A 70 7.30 14.64 12.12
C GLN A 70 6.33 15.75 11.68
N GLU A 71 6.59 16.43 10.57
CA GLU A 71 5.68 17.44 10.00
C GLU A 71 4.32 16.82 9.62
N LEU A 72 4.34 15.62 9.04
CA LEU A 72 3.14 14.93 8.58
C LEU A 72 2.29 14.39 9.73
N THR A 73 2.92 13.75 10.72
CA THR A 73 2.24 12.99 11.78
C THR A 73 2.14 13.72 13.12
N GLY A 74 2.93 14.79 13.31
CA GLY A 74 3.11 15.46 14.59
C GLY A 74 3.93 14.67 15.63
N ILE A 75 4.34 13.43 15.33
CA ILE A 75 5.09 12.57 16.25
C ILE A 75 6.53 13.07 16.38
N THR A 76 6.95 13.39 17.61
CA THR A 76 8.32 13.86 17.89
C THR A 76 9.22 12.75 18.41
N THR A 77 10.53 12.94 18.27
CA THR A 77 11.53 12.03 18.83
C THR A 77 11.39 11.89 20.35
N GLU A 78 11.04 12.97 21.04
CA GLU A 78 10.84 13.01 22.50
C GLU A 78 9.66 12.15 22.93
N MET A 79 8.55 12.17 22.18
CA MET A 79 7.40 11.30 22.44
C MET A 79 7.79 9.83 22.31
N LEU A 80 8.55 9.48 21.27
CA LEU A 80 8.96 8.09 21.02
C LEU A 80 10.01 7.57 22.00
N LYS A 81 10.89 8.42 22.55
CA LYS A 81 11.88 8.02 23.56
C LYS A 81 11.24 7.45 24.84
N LEU A 82 10.05 7.95 25.17
CA LEU A 82 9.25 7.55 26.35
C LEU A 82 8.32 6.36 26.07
N ALA A 83 8.13 6.00 24.80
CA ALA A 83 7.27 4.89 24.40
C ALA A 83 7.90 3.52 24.73
N ALA A 84 7.04 2.49 24.75
CA ALA A 84 7.49 1.12 24.90
C ALA A 84 8.15 0.61 23.60
N PRO A 85 9.10 -0.35 23.70
CA PRO A 85 9.73 -0.95 22.53
C PRO A 85 8.76 -1.83 21.73
N PHE A 86 9.05 -2.04 20.45
CA PHE A 86 8.16 -2.75 19.52
C PHE A 86 7.74 -4.15 20.01
N TYR A 87 8.61 -4.91 20.68
CA TYR A 87 8.25 -6.26 21.14
C TYR A 87 7.14 -6.27 22.21
N GLU A 88 7.08 -5.25 23.08
CA GLU A 88 6.04 -5.13 24.10
C GLU A 88 4.70 -4.76 23.46
N ILE A 89 4.73 -3.73 22.60
CA ILE A 89 3.54 -3.30 21.86
C ILE A 89 3.05 -4.40 20.91
N TYR A 90 3.95 -5.20 20.34
CA TYR A 90 3.57 -6.35 19.53
C TYR A 90 2.83 -7.40 20.34
N ASN A 91 3.28 -7.71 21.56
CA ASN A 91 2.57 -8.64 22.44
C ASN A 91 1.18 -8.11 22.78
N GLU A 92 1.05 -6.83 23.17
CA GLU A 92 -0.25 -6.17 23.38
C GLU A 92 -1.14 -6.28 22.13
N PHE A 93 -0.58 -6.02 20.95
CA PHE A 93 -1.31 -6.12 19.69
C PHE A 93 -1.76 -7.54 19.42
N THR A 94 -0.94 -8.56 19.64
CA THR A 94 -1.36 -9.96 19.44
C THR A 94 -2.46 -10.40 20.40
N GLU A 95 -2.46 -9.91 21.65
CA GLU A 95 -3.59 -10.09 22.57
C GLU A 95 -4.85 -9.40 22.05
N PHE A 96 -4.73 -8.17 21.53
CA PHE A 96 -5.82 -7.43 20.90
C PHE A 96 -6.42 -8.19 19.69
N LEU A 97 -5.58 -8.88 18.91
CA LEU A 97 -6.00 -9.70 17.76
C LEU A 97 -6.77 -10.97 18.16
N LYS A 98 -6.63 -11.46 19.40
CA LYS A 98 -7.25 -12.73 19.82
C LYS A 98 -8.77 -12.70 19.65
N SER A 99 -9.25 -13.72 18.95
CA SER A 99 -10.67 -14.06 18.78
C SER A 99 -10.79 -15.44 18.13
N ASN A 100 -12.00 -16.00 18.07
CA ASN A 100 -12.24 -17.25 17.34
C ASN A 100 -11.85 -17.15 15.85
N ARG A 101 -11.99 -15.96 15.26
CA ARG A 101 -11.58 -15.65 13.88
C ARG A 101 -11.42 -14.14 13.75
N ALA A 102 -10.19 -13.68 13.50
CA ALA A 102 -9.85 -12.27 13.27
C ALA A 102 -9.53 -12.04 11.79
N ILE A 103 -10.12 -11.00 11.21
CA ILE A 103 -9.85 -10.53 9.85
C ILE A 103 -9.21 -9.16 9.93
N LEU A 104 -8.02 -9.01 9.36
CA LEU A 104 -7.33 -7.73 9.30
C LEU A 104 -7.96 -6.82 8.25
N CYS A 105 -8.30 -5.60 8.59
CA CYS A 105 -8.85 -4.60 7.69
C CYS A 105 -7.87 -3.44 7.61
N VAL A 106 -7.42 -3.11 6.41
CA VAL A 106 -6.44 -2.05 6.16
C VAL A 106 -6.95 -1.14 5.06
N TRP A 107 -6.62 0.14 5.12
CA TRP A 107 -6.90 1.05 4.01
C TRP A 107 -6.08 0.62 2.79
N GLY A 108 -4.75 0.63 2.93
CA GLY A 108 -3.79 0.20 1.90
C GLY A 108 -3.15 -1.15 2.21
N LYS A 109 -2.41 -1.73 1.24
CA LYS A 109 -1.59 -2.92 1.52
C LYS A 109 -0.23 -2.60 2.18
N ALA A 110 0.08 -1.32 2.35
CA ALA A 110 1.33 -0.88 2.93
C ALA A 110 1.45 -1.37 4.38
N ASP A 111 0.40 -1.17 5.17
CA ASP A 111 0.40 -1.41 6.62
C ASP A 111 0.63 -2.86 6.96
N ILE A 112 -0.14 -3.76 6.34
CA ILE A 112 0.07 -5.21 6.51
C ILE A 112 1.48 -5.62 6.06
N LYS A 113 1.98 -5.09 4.94
CA LYS A 113 3.34 -5.42 4.46
C LYS A 113 4.40 -4.98 5.47
N GLU A 114 4.27 -3.78 6.01
CA GLU A 114 5.24 -3.22 6.92
C GLU A 114 5.15 -3.85 8.32
N LEU A 115 3.96 -4.23 8.78
CA LEU A 115 3.75 -5.06 9.97
C LEU A 115 4.55 -6.36 9.89
N PHE A 116 4.31 -7.17 8.85
CA PHE A 116 5.00 -8.45 8.66
C PHE A 116 6.52 -8.28 8.54
N ARG A 117 6.99 -7.17 7.95
CA ARG A 117 8.42 -6.89 7.81
C ARG A 117 9.08 -6.52 9.13
N ASN A 118 8.44 -5.65 9.92
CA ASN A 118 8.94 -5.24 11.24
C ASN A 118 8.96 -6.45 12.20
N VAL A 119 7.89 -7.24 12.25
CA VAL A 119 7.83 -8.47 13.07
C VAL A 119 8.95 -9.44 12.71
N LYS A 120 9.21 -9.62 11.42
CA LYS A 120 10.33 -10.44 10.95
C LYS A 120 11.69 -9.86 11.34
N TYR A 121 11.89 -8.56 11.18
CA TYR A 121 13.14 -7.88 11.53
C TYR A 121 13.47 -8.05 13.03
N HIS A 122 12.46 -7.89 13.88
CA HIS A 122 12.58 -8.09 15.33
C HIS A 122 12.55 -9.56 15.77
N LYS A 123 12.50 -10.52 14.82
CA LYS A 123 12.49 -11.97 15.07
C LYS A 123 11.33 -12.42 15.98
N LEU A 124 10.17 -11.76 15.84
CA LEU A 124 8.94 -12.06 16.56
C LEU A 124 8.10 -13.10 15.80
N ASP A 125 7.17 -13.76 16.50
CA ASP A 125 6.40 -14.88 15.95
C ASP A 125 5.29 -14.43 14.98
N LEU A 126 5.57 -14.51 13.68
CA LEU A 126 4.62 -14.20 12.61
C LEU A 126 3.33 -15.04 12.64
N SER A 127 3.31 -16.19 13.34
CA SER A 127 2.12 -17.06 13.40
C SER A 127 0.98 -16.46 14.22
N LEU A 128 1.27 -15.49 15.10
CA LEU A 128 0.29 -14.80 15.93
C LEU A 128 -0.55 -13.78 15.16
N ILE A 129 -0.15 -13.44 13.93
CA ILE A 129 -0.84 -12.46 13.09
C ILE A 129 -1.82 -13.20 12.16
N PRO A 130 -3.11 -12.86 12.16
CA PRO A 130 -4.07 -13.41 11.21
C PRO A 130 -3.64 -13.15 9.76
N LYS A 131 -3.81 -14.15 8.90
CA LYS A 131 -3.47 -14.02 7.47
C LYS A 131 -4.64 -13.52 6.63
N GLU A 132 -5.87 -13.65 7.13
CA GLU A 132 -7.05 -13.12 6.44
C GLU A 132 -7.06 -11.60 6.52
N TYR A 133 -7.20 -10.94 5.36
CA TYR A 133 -7.30 -9.49 5.30
C TYR A 133 -8.29 -8.98 4.24
N ILE A 134 -8.80 -7.77 4.47
CA ILE A 134 -9.61 -6.99 3.54
C ILE A 134 -8.87 -5.66 3.28
N ASN A 135 -8.67 -5.32 2.00
CA ASN A 135 -8.18 -4.00 1.60
C ASN A 135 -9.38 -3.10 1.30
N LEU A 136 -9.67 -2.18 2.21
CA LEU A 136 -10.87 -1.35 2.17
C LEU A 136 -10.80 -0.25 1.11
N GLN A 137 -9.61 0.28 0.79
CA GLN A 137 -9.46 1.27 -0.28
C GLN A 137 -10.01 0.77 -1.62
N LYS A 138 -9.78 -0.50 -1.97
CA LYS A 138 -10.32 -1.07 -3.22
C LYS A 138 -11.85 -1.14 -3.19
N HIS A 139 -12.42 -1.52 -2.05
CA HIS A 139 -13.88 -1.61 -1.89
C HIS A 139 -14.52 -0.23 -1.89
N ALA A 140 -13.93 0.74 -1.19
CA ALA A 140 -14.37 2.13 -1.18
C ALA A 140 -14.30 2.77 -2.57
N SER A 141 -13.20 2.57 -3.31
CA SER A 141 -13.05 3.09 -4.68
C SER A 141 -14.13 2.54 -5.61
N LYS A 142 -14.50 1.26 -5.46
CA LYS A 142 -15.61 0.65 -6.23
C LYS A 142 -16.97 1.23 -5.81
N HIS A 143 -17.21 1.35 -4.51
CA HIS A 143 -18.46 1.89 -3.96
C HIS A 143 -18.72 3.34 -4.42
N LEU A 144 -17.66 4.15 -4.48
CA LEU A 144 -17.70 5.55 -4.89
C LEU A 144 -17.58 5.75 -6.42
N ASN A 145 -17.69 4.67 -7.21
CA ASN A 145 -17.61 4.70 -8.67
C ASN A 145 -16.34 5.40 -9.22
N CYS A 146 -15.20 5.27 -8.53
CA CYS A 146 -13.94 5.82 -9.02
C CYS A 146 -13.54 5.16 -10.35
N PRO A 147 -12.87 5.89 -11.27
CA PRO A 147 -12.41 5.33 -12.54
C PRO A 147 -11.56 4.07 -12.35
N LYS A 148 -11.67 3.11 -13.28
CA LYS A 148 -10.86 1.89 -13.22
C LYS A 148 -9.37 2.24 -13.19
N GLY A 149 -8.64 1.67 -12.23
CA GLY A 149 -7.21 1.89 -12.07
C GLY A 149 -6.84 3.04 -11.13
N THR A 150 -7.80 3.80 -10.62
CA THR A 150 -7.56 4.77 -9.54
C THR A 150 -7.85 4.16 -8.17
N SER A 151 -7.26 4.73 -7.13
CA SER A 151 -7.50 4.34 -5.75
C SER A 151 -7.70 5.60 -4.94
N ILE A 152 -8.82 5.67 -4.24
CA ILE A 152 -9.19 6.86 -3.47
C ILE A 152 -8.33 6.98 -2.20
N GLY A 153 -7.91 8.20 -1.86
CA GLY A 153 -7.26 8.49 -0.57
C GLY A 153 -8.26 8.41 0.58
N LEU A 154 -7.78 8.15 1.80
CA LEU A 154 -8.64 8.00 2.97
C LEU A 154 -9.48 9.26 3.23
N SER A 155 -8.83 10.42 3.30
CA SER A 155 -9.48 11.72 3.49
C SER A 155 -10.56 12.01 2.44
N ASN A 156 -10.27 11.76 1.17
CA ASN A 156 -11.25 11.92 0.10
C ASN A 156 -12.46 10.98 0.27
N ALA A 157 -12.24 9.75 0.73
CA ALA A 157 -13.33 8.81 0.99
C ALA A 157 -14.18 9.24 2.20
N VAL A 158 -13.55 9.71 3.28
CA VAL A 158 -14.23 10.30 4.45
C VAL A 158 -15.15 11.45 4.02
N ASN A 159 -14.62 12.37 3.20
CA ASN A 159 -15.36 13.51 2.69
C ASN A 159 -16.53 13.09 1.80
N LEU A 160 -16.30 12.22 0.80
CA LEU A 160 -17.35 11.78 -0.12
C LEU A 160 -18.46 10.96 0.56
N LEU A 161 -18.15 10.28 1.66
CA LEU A 161 -19.12 9.51 2.44
C LEU A 161 -19.79 10.33 3.56
N ASN A 162 -19.49 11.63 3.63
CA ASN A 162 -19.97 12.56 4.67
C ASN A 162 -19.77 12.00 6.08
N ILE A 163 -18.58 11.45 6.34
CA ILE A 163 -18.19 11.00 7.69
C ILE A 163 -17.71 12.23 8.47
N PRO A 164 -18.30 12.53 9.64
CA PRO A 164 -17.81 13.61 10.50
C PRO A 164 -16.35 13.37 10.88
N SER A 165 -15.49 14.33 10.58
CA SER A 165 -14.06 14.27 10.89
C SER A 165 -13.58 15.60 11.44
N LYS A 166 -12.45 15.57 12.15
CA LYS A 166 -11.77 16.75 12.72
C LYS A 166 -10.47 17.11 11.97
N ASP A 167 -10.28 16.56 10.77
CA ASP A 167 -9.06 16.70 9.96
C ASP A 167 -7.76 16.21 10.65
N GLU A 168 -7.86 15.21 11.52
CA GLU A 168 -6.73 14.56 12.21
C GLU A 168 -6.17 13.35 11.42
N PHE A 169 -5.85 13.54 10.14
CA PHE A 169 -5.22 12.50 9.31
C PHE A 169 -3.72 12.35 9.62
N HIS A 170 -3.10 11.21 9.27
CA HIS A 170 -1.71 10.88 9.59
C HIS A 170 -1.45 10.69 11.10
N ASN A 171 -2.50 10.25 11.78
CA ASN A 171 -2.46 9.66 13.10
C ASN A 171 -3.05 8.26 12.97
N ALA A 172 -2.25 7.23 13.27
CA ALA A 172 -2.64 5.84 12.99
C ALA A 172 -3.98 5.46 13.63
N PHE A 173 -4.28 5.96 14.84
CA PHE A 173 -5.55 5.63 15.49
C PHE A 173 -6.74 6.31 14.82
N MET A 174 -6.62 7.59 14.46
CA MET A 174 -7.68 8.31 13.74
C MET A 174 -7.89 7.72 12.34
N ASP A 175 -6.83 7.35 11.64
CA ASP A 175 -6.93 6.73 10.31
C ASP A 175 -7.56 5.32 10.37
N ALA A 176 -7.25 4.54 11.41
CA ALA A 176 -7.95 3.28 11.70
C ALA A 176 -9.44 3.52 12.03
N TYR A 177 -9.76 4.55 12.82
CA TYR A 177 -11.12 4.91 13.16
C TYR A 177 -11.94 5.34 11.93
N TYR A 178 -11.42 6.24 11.11
CA TYR A 178 -12.07 6.65 9.86
C TYR A 178 -12.23 5.49 8.89
N THR A 179 -11.22 4.61 8.82
CA THR A 179 -11.32 3.38 8.02
C THR A 179 -12.45 2.47 8.52
N ALA A 180 -12.67 2.37 9.84
CA ALA A 180 -13.77 1.62 10.43
C ALA A 180 -15.14 2.25 10.11
N GLU A 181 -15.26 3.58 10.16
CA GLU A 181 -16.49 4.30 9.79
C GLU A 181 -16.81 4.14 8.30
N ILE A 182 -15.80 4.18 7.43
CA ILE A 182 -15.98 3.87 6.00
C ILE A 182 -16.46 2.42 5.88
N PHE A 183 -15.80 1.49 6.56
CA PHE A 183 -16.14 0.08 6.49
C PHE A 183 -17.61 -0.17 6.84
N ARG A 184 -18.11 0.43 7.93
CA ARG A 184 -19.52 0.39 8.33
C ARG A 184 -20.48 0.87 7.24
N LYS A 185 -20.14 1.95 6.54
CA LYS A 185 -20.98 2.51 5.47
C LYS A 185 -20.98 1.67 4.19
N ILE A 186 -19.84 1.07 3.84
CA ILE A 186 -19.68 0.38 2.54
C ILE A 186 -19.85 -1.13 2.63
N TYR A 187 -19.89 -1.70 3.84
CA TYR A 187 -19.93 -3.14 4.09
C TYR A 187 -21.02 -3.84 3.27
N ASN A 188 -20.70 -5.01 2.75
CA ASN A 188 -21.65 -5.91 2.14
C ASN A 188 -21.09 -7.33 2.11
N ASP A 189 -21.97 -8.33 2.02
CA ASP A 189 -21.60 -9.75 2.14
C ASP A 189 -20.69 -10.28 1.02
N SER A 190 -20.53 -9.52 -0.07
CA SER A 190 -19.60 -9.84 -1.16
C SER A 190 -18.14 -9.51 -0.82
N MET A 191 -17.90 -8.74 0.25
CA MET A 191 -16.55 -8.49 0.75
C MET A 191 -15.99 -9.76 1.39
N LYS A 192 -15.21 -10.51 0.62
CA LYS A 192 -14.53 -11.71 1.10
C LYS A 192 -13.08 -11.40 1.47
N PRO A 193 -12.62 -11.84 2.65
CA PRO A 193 -11.21 -11.76 3.02
C PRO A 193 -10.34 -12.50 2.01
N LYS A 194 -9.11 -12.02 1.85
CA LYS A 194 -8.05 -12.67 1.11
C LYS A 194 -6.99 -13.17 2.07
N ILE A 195 -6.24 -14.18 1.67
CA ILE A 195 -5.07 -14.62 2.43
C ILE A 195 -3.87 -13.75 2.04
N TYR A 196 -3.20 -13.18 3.04
CA TYR A 196 -1.96 -12.44 2.87
C TYR A 196 -0.79 -13.42 2.75
N ASN A 197 -0.14 -13.42 1.60
CA ASN A 197 1.04 -14.25 1.33
C ASN A 197 2.31 -13.41 1.41
N ILE A 198 3.07 -13.57 2.51
CA ILE A 198 4.34 -12.87 2.75
C ILE A 198 5.34 -13.07 1.59
N ASN A 199 5.31 -14.24 0.95
CA ASN A 199 6.23 -14.62 -0.13
C ASN A 199 5.82 -14.07 -1.51
N GLU A 200 4.54 -13.78 -1.77
CA GLU A 200 4.10 -13.22 -3.06
C GLU A 200 4.69 -11.83 -3.32
N ASN A 201 4.93 -11.06 -2.26
CA ASN A 201 5.58 -9.74 -2.34
C ASN A 201 7.06 -9.81 -2.72
N ARG A 202 7.70 -10.99 -2.70
CA ARG A 202 9.03 -11.20 -3.27
C ARG A 202 8.97 -11.37 -4.78
N SER A 203 7.87 -11.92 -5.29
CA SER A 203 7.69 -12.25 -6.72
C SER A 203 7.33 -11.03 -7.57
N SER A 204 6.69 -10.00 -6.99
CA SER A 204 6.37 -8.76 -7.72
C SER A 204 7.59 -7.85 -7.95
N ASN A 205 8.64 -7.97 -7.12
CA ASN A 205 9.94 -7.31 -7.34
C ASN A 205 10.89 -8.11 -8.26
N LYS A 206 10.47 -9.29 -8.70
CA LYS A 206 11.05 -10.00 -9.86
C LYS A 206 10.23 -9.75 -11.13
N ARG A 207 9.54 -8.61 -11.26
CA ARG A 207 9.31 -8.07 -12.60
C ARG A 207 10.66 -7.68 -13.16
N ASN A 208 11.17 -8.52 -14.06
CA ASN A 208 12.36 -8.30 -14.87
C ASN A 208 12.68 -6.81 -15.01
N SER A 209 13.75 -6.35 -14.36
CA SER A 209 14.37 -5.04 -14.57
C SER A 209 15.04 -4.94 -15.96
N ARG A 210 14.47 -5.61 -16.95
CA ARG A 210 14.90 -5.77 -18.33
C ARG A 210 13.70 -5.74 -19.28
N MET A 211 12.66 -4.98 -18.94
CA MET A 211 11.74 -4.54 -19.99
C MET A 211 12.37 -3.29 -20.59
N PRO A 212 12.91 -3.35 -21.83
CA PRO A 212 13.45 -2.15 -22.46
C PRO A 212 12.35 -1.09 -22.50
N SER A 213 12.66 0.10 -21.99
CA SER A 213 11.85 1.28 -22.19
C SER A 213 11.94 1.66 -23.66
N ILE A 214 10.82 2.02 -24.27
CA ILE A 214 10.83 2.53 -25.64
C ILE A 214 11.53 3.89 -25.67
N ASP A 215 12.54 4.03 -26.52
CA ASP A 215 13.12 5.32 -26.85
C ASP A 215 12.14 6.06 -27.76
N THR A 216 11.26 6.85 -27.15
CA THR A 216 10.23 7.59 -27.88
C THR A 216 10.83 8.66 -28.78
N GLU A 217 11.96 9.25 -28.40
CA GLU A 217 12.58 10.32 -29.18
C GLU A 217 13.25 9.75 -30.43
N GLY A 218 13.98 8.64 -30.29
CA GLY A 218 14.54 7.90 -31.42
C GLY A 218 13.46 7.38 -32.37
N LEU A 219 12.34 6.87 -31.82
CA LEU A 219 11.19 6.43 -32.63
C LEU A 219 10.63 7.59 -33.47
N PHE A 220 10.38 8.75 -32.86
CA PHE A 220 9.85 9.91 -33.56
C PHE A 220 10.79 10.41 -34.66
N LYS A 221 12.08 10.54 -34.37
CA LYS A 221 13.09 10.93 -35.37
C LYS A 221 13.13 9.97 -36.56
N GLN A 222 12.92 8.67 -36.32
CA GLN A 222 12.86 7.69 -37.40
C GLN A 222 11.62 7.88 -38.29
N PHE A 223 10.46 8.16 -37.72
CA PHE A 223 9.27 8.52 -38.51
C PHE A 223 9.49 9.81 -39.29
N GLU A 224 10.02 10.86 -38.66
CA GLU A 224 10.33 12.12 -39.33
C GLU A 224 11.28 11.95 -40.51
N LYS A 225 12.31 11.09 -40.34
CA LYS A 225 13.24 10.71 -41.41
C LYS A 225 12.56 9.94 -42.54
N MET A 226 11.70 8.97 -42.23
CA MET A 226 11.03 8.14 -43.23
C MET A 226 10.04 8.94 -44.09
N TYR A 227 9.37 9.92 -43.49
CA TYR A 227 8.38 10.76 -44.16
C TYR A 227 8.92 12.13 -44.58
N ASN A 228 10.20 12.40 -44.31
CA ASN A 228 10.91 13.65 -44.61
C ASN A 228 10.14 14.91 -44.19
N ARG A 229 9.53 14.87 -43.00
CA ARG A 229 8.80 15.98 -42.39
C ARG A 229 8.73 15.81 -40.88
N GLU A 230 8.49 16.91 -40.16
CA GLU A 230 8.17 16.83 -38.75
C GLU A 230 6.81 16.14 -38.52
N ILE A 231 6.72 15.38 -37.43
CA ILE A 231 5.47 14.74 -37.01
C ILE A 231 4.75 15.61 -35.98
N THR A 232 3.43 15.70 -36.08
CA THR A 232 2.62 16.53 -35.18
C THR A 232 2.47 15.87 -33.80
N GLU A 233 2.05 16.64 -32.79
CA GLU A 233 1.78 16.09 -31.45
C GLU A 233 0.64 15.05 -31.43
N GLU A 234 -0.32 15.20 -32.33
CA GLU A 234 -1.39 14.22 -32.52
C GLU A 234 -0.82 12.90 -33.08
N GLU A 235 0.05 12.98 -34.09
CA GLU A 235 0.72 11.81 -34.69
C GLU A 235 1.64 11.11 -33.68
N LYS A 236 2.38 11.88 -32.87
CA LYS A 236 3.18 11.34 -31.75
C LYS A 236 2.31 10.57 -30.75
N SER A 237 1.11 11.09 -30.47
CA SER A 237 0.14 10.46 -29.56
C SER A 237 -0.44 9.18 -30.16
N MET A 238 -0.78 9.18 -31.45
CA MET A 238 -1.25 8.01 -32.18
C MET A 238 -0.18 6.90 -32.22
N ILE A 239 1.07 7.24 -32.53
CA ILE A 239 2.19 6.28 -32.58
C ILE A 239 2.41 5.61 -31.21
N LYS A 240 2.38 6.39 -30.13
CA LYS A 240 2.47 5.87 -28.75
C LYS A 240 1.30 4.93 -28.43
N LEU A 241 0.08 5.31 -28.81
CA LEU A 241 -1.12 4.51 -28.57
C LEU A 241 -1.06 3.17 -29.32
N SER A 242 -0.69 3.19 -30.61
CA SER A 242 -0.51 1.98 -31.41
C SER A 242 0.53 1.03 -30.82
N TYR A 243 1.66 1.55 -30.33
CA TYR A 243 2.67 0.74 -29.63
C TYR A 243 2.09 0.08 -28.37
N MET A 244 1.34 0.83 -27.57
CA MET A 244 0.71 0.30 -26.36
C MET A 244 -0.34 -0.78 -26.66
N MET A 245 -1.16 -0.58 -27.70
CA MET A 245 -2.14 -1.57 -28.18
C MET A 245 -1.48 -2.86 -28.69
N GLY A 246 -0.33 -2.74 -29.36
CA GLY A 246 0.49 -3.90 -29.75
C GLY A 246 1.05 -4.64 -28.54
N LYS A 247 1.54 -3.91 -27.53
CA LYS A 247 2.07 -4.49 -26.28
C LYS A 247 1.00 -5.24 -25.48
N THR A 248 -0.24 -4.78 -25.51
CA THR A 248 -1.37 -5.45 -24.87
C THR A 248 -1.98 -6.57 -25.72
N ARG A 249 -1.42 -6.83 -26.92
CA ARG A 249 -1.91 -7.82 -27.89
C ARG A 249 -3.38 -7.64 -28.26
N GLN A 250 -3.88 -6.41 -28.16
CA GLN A 250 -5.32 -6.10 -28.25
C GLN A 250 -5.94 -6.49 -29.60
N PHE A 251 -5.13 -6.55 -30.66
CA PHE A 251 -5.58 -6.84 -32.03
C PHE A 251 -4.83 -8.01 -32.68
N GLN A 252 -4.19 -8.88 -31.89
CA GLN A 252 -3.61 -10.11 -32.43
C GLN A 252 -4.72 -11.14 -32.66
N ILE A 253 -4.75 -11.71 -33.87
CA ILE A 253 -5.63 -12.82 -34.24
C ILE A 253 -4.80 -14.10 -34.38
N GLU A 254 -5.37 -15.23 -34.01
CA GLU A 254 -4.74 -16.54 -34.23
C GLU A 254 -4.88 -16.93 -35.71
N ILE A 255 -3.78 -17.40 -36.30
CA ILE A 255 -3.78 -17.89 -37.69
C ILE A 255 -4.33 -19.32 -37.67
N PRO A 256 -5.38 -19.65 -38.44
CA PRO A 256 -5.88 -21.03 -38.51
C PRO A 256 -4.86 -21.94 -39.22
N ASP A 257 -4.62 -23.11 -38.63
CA ASP A 257 -3.75 -24.16 -39.18
C ASP A 257 -4.33 -24.74 -40.48
N ASN A 258 -4.02 -24.14 -41.62
CA ASN A 258 -4.18 -24.81 -42.92
C ASN A 258 -2.92 -25.64 -43.21
N LYS A 259 -2.87 -26.86 -42.66
CA LYS A 259 -2.03 -27.92 -43.24
C LYS A 259 -2.82 -28.62 -44.33
N PRO A 260 -2.33 -28.71 -45.58
CA PRO A 260 -2.94 -29.59 -46.57
C PRO A 260 -2.73 -31.04 -46.13
N THR A 261 -3.82 -31.74 -45.87
CA THR A 261 -3.81 -33.19 -45.71
C THR A 261 -3.53 -33.79 -47.09
N ILE A 262 -2.29 -34.24 -47.30
CA ILE A 262 -1.97 -35.09 -48.46
C ILE A 262 -2.45 -36.50 -48.08
N GLN A 263 -3.46 -37.00 -48.79
CA GLN A 263 -3.77 -38.43 -48.91
C GLN A 263 -2.80 -39.09 -49.87
#